data_AF-A0A350IT51-F1
#
_entry.id   AF-A0A350IT51-F1
#
_cell.length_a   1.000
_cell.length_b   1.000
_cell.length_c   1.000
_cell.angle_alpha   90.00
_cell.angle_beta   90.00
_cell.angle_gamma   90.00
#
_symmetry.space_group_name_H-M   'P 1'
#
loop_
_entity.id
_entity.type
_entity.pdbx_description
1 polymer ?
#
loop_
_entity_poly.entity_id
_entity_poly.type
_entity_poly.pdbx_seq_one_letter_code
_entity_poly.pdbx_strand_id
1 'polypeptide(L)' 'MVATDISCAVQGLSGVPVTVEVDVANGLPSFTIVGLTDRSSQEARERVRAAVRNAGFDFPARRVTVNLASAEVAKGL' A
#
# COMPACT_ATOMS: atom_id res chain seq x y z
N MET A 1 9.15 8.62 -6.59
CA MET A 1 8.95 9.47 -5.39
C MET A 1 8.35 8.56 -4.37
N VAL A 2 9.04 8.33 -3.25
CA VAL A 2 8.59 7.41 -2.22
C VAL A 2 7.95 8.22 -1.09
N ALA A 3 6.67 7.99 -0.83
CA ALA A 3 6.01 8.44 0.39
C ALA A 3 5.95 7.26 1.37
N THR A 4 6.17 7.52 2.65
CA THR A 4 6.17 6.49 3.69
C THR A 4 5.21 6.85 4.80
N ASP A 5 4.45 5.88 5.29
CA ASP A 5 3.53 6.04 6.42
C ASP A 5 3.56 4.81 7.34
N ILE A 6 3.10 4.99 8.58
CA ILE A 6 2.99 3.92 9.58
C ILE A 6 1.56 3.39 9.65
N SER A 7 1.44 2.07 9.77
CA SER A 7 0.18 1.34 9.87
C SER A 7 0.35 0.13 10.79
N CYS A 8 -0.72 -0.64 10.96
CA CYS A 8 -0.71 -1.89 11.71
C CYS A 8 -1.54 -2.96 11.01
N ALA A 9 -1.11 -4.21 11.14
CA ALA A 9 -1.86 -5.39 10.74
C ALA A 9 -2.16 -6.27 11.96
N VAL A 10 -3.18 -7.11 11.87
CA VAL A 10 -3.50 -8.10 12.90
C VAL A 10 -2.95 -9.46 12.46
N GLN A 11 -2.19 -10.10 13.34
CA GLN A 11 -1.69 -11.45 13.17
C GLN A 11 -2.09 -12.29 14.39
N GLY A 12 -3.11 -13.14 14.21
CA GLY A 12 -3.72 -13.87 15.32
C GLY A 12 -4.39 -12.91 16.32
N LEU A 13 -3.85 -12.84 17.54
CA LEU A 13 -4.30 -11.94 18.60
C LEU A 13 -3.39 -10.72 18.82
N SER A 14 -2.34 -10.57 18.00
CA SER A 14 -1.33 -9.52 18.13
C SER A 14 -1.45 -8.50 17.01
N GLY A 15 -1.19 -7.22 17.34
CA GLY A 15 -0.99 -6.16 16.37
C GLY A 15 0.49 -6.06 15.99
N VAL A 16 0.79 -6.05 14.69
CA VAL A 16 2.15 -5.95 14.16
C VAL A 16 2.30 -4.62 13.43
N PRO A 17 3.34 -3.82 13.72
CA PRO A 17 3.58 -2.58 12.98
C PRO A 17 3.92 -2.88 11.52
N VAL A 18 3.32 -2.09 10.62
CA VAL A 18 3.52 -2.17 9.18
C VAL A 18 3.94 -0.79 8.67
N THR A 19 5.03 -0.75 7.92
CA THR A 19 5.42 0.41 7.14
C THR A 19 4.78 0.31 5.77
N VAL A 20 4.11 1.39 5.36
CA VAL A 20 3.54 1.54 4.02
C VAL A 20 4.47 2.43 3.21
N GLU A 21 4.94 1.94 2.07
CA GLU A 21 5.75 2.73 1.14
C GLU A 21 5.04 2.82 -0.20
N VAL A 22 4.94 4.02 -0.76
CA VAL A 22 4.27 4.26 -2.04
C VAL A 22 5.26 4.87 -3.01
N ASP A 23 5.55 4.19 -4.11
CA ASP A 23 6.32 4.73 -5.23
C ASP A 23 5.43 5.01 -6.44
N VAL A 24 5.66 6.16 -7.07
CA VAL A 24 5.06 6.55 -8.34
C VAL A 24 6.15 6.67 -9.39
N ALA A 25 6.10 5.81 -10.40
CA ALA A 25 7.09 5.68 -11.46
C ALA A 25 6.50 5.96 -12.86
N ASN A 26 7.34 6.26 -13.83
CA ASN A 26 6.92 6.35 -15.23
C ASN A 26 6.53 4.96 -15.78
N GLY A 27 5.57 4.94 -16.70
CA GLY A 27 5.09 3.71 -17.34
C GLY A 27 3.57 3.71 -17.52
N LEU A 28 3.05 2.60 -18.06
CA LEU A 28 1.61 2.40 -18.21
C LEU A 28 0.89 2.48 -16.85
N PRO A 29 -0.35 3.01 -16.83
CA PRO A 29 -1.14 3.08 -15.60
C PRO A 29 -1.33 1.69 -14.98
N SER A 30 -0.85 1.52 -13.76
CA SER A 30 -1.06 0.30 -12.98
C SER A 30 -1.00 0.63 -11.51
N PHE A 31 -1.62 -0.22 -10.69
CA PHE A 31 -1.59 -0.10 -9.25
C PHE A 31 -1.41 -1.48 -8.65
N THR A 32 -0.30 -1.67 -7.94
CA THR A 32 0.10 -2.96 -7.38
C THR A 32 0.37 -2.82 -5.89
N ILE A 33 -0.13 -3.76 -5.10
CA ILE A 33 0.19 -3.88 -3.68
C ILE A 33 1.07 -5.12 -3.51
N VAL A 34 2.20 -4.99 -2.81
CA VAL A 34 3.18 -6.06 -2.56
C VAL A 34 3.52 -6.15 -1.06
N GLY A 35 4.11 -7.28 -0.64
CA GLY A 35 4.42 -7.55 0.77
C GLY A 35 3.27 -8.28 1.48
N LEU A 36 2.79 -7.74 2.60
CA LEU A 36 1.68 -8.29 3.41
C LEU A 36 0.29 -8.14 2.75
N THR A 37 0.16 -8.55 1.50
CA THR A 37 -1.09 -8.42 0.73
C THR A 37 -2.07 -9.54 1.08
N ASP A 38 -3.28 -9.16 1.49
CA ASP A 38 -4.44 -10.05 1.62
C ASP A 38 -5.60 -9.57 0.71
N ARG A 39 -6.74 -10.27 0.75
CA ARG A 39 -7.93 -9.90 -0.04
C ARG A 39 -8.41 -8.49 0.29
N SER A 40 -8.44 -8.13 1.57
CA SER A 40 -8.89 -6.80 2.03
C SER A 40 -8.02 -5.67 1.46
N SER A 41 -6.71 -5.90 1.40
CA SER A 41 -5.74 -4.98 0.81
C SER A 41 -5.98 -4.80 -0.68
N GLN A 42 -6.24 -5.88 -1.42
CA GLN A 42 -6.56 -5.80 -2.85
C GLN A 42 -7.87 -5.02 -3.10
N GLU A 43 -8.89 -5.21 -2.27
CA GLU A 43 -10.14 -4.44 -2.32
C GLU A 43 -9.95 -2.97 -1.93
N ALA A 44 -8.97 -2.65 -1.09
CA ALA A 44 -8.66 -1.28 -0.68
C ALA A 44 -8.20 -0.41 -1.86
N ARG A 45 -7.67 -1.00 -2.93
CA ARG A 45 -7.22 -0.28 -4.13
C ARG A 45 -8.29 0.65 -4.69
N GLU A 46 -9.51 0.15 -4.88
CA GLU A 46 -10.59 0.97 -5.45
C GLU A 46 -11.05 2.06 -4.47
N ARG A 47 -11.00 1.78 -3.16
CA ARG A 47 -11.29 2.77 -2.12
C ARG A 47 -10.26 3.91 -2.11
N VAL A 48 -8.97 3.59 -2.24
CA VAL A 48 -7.90 4.60 -2.34
C VAL A 48 -8.09 5.46 -3.58
N ARG A 49 -8.36 4.85 -4.74
CA ARG A 49 -8.64 5.61 -5.98
C ARG A 49 -9.84 6.54 -5.83
N ALA A 50 -10.93 6.05 -5.23
CA ALA A 50 -12.11 6.86 -4.98
C ALA A 50 -11.84 8.00 -3.98
N ALA A 51 -11.11 7.72 -2.90
CA ALA A 51 -10.76 8.71 -1.88
C ALA A 51 -9.92 9.86 -2.45
N VAL A 52 -8.91 9.55 -3.27
CA VAL A 52 -8.07 10.57 -3.94
C VAL A 52 -8.93 11.49 -4.83
N ARG A 53 -9.82 10.90 -5.65
CA ARG A 53 -10.73 11.68 -6.50
C ARG A 53 -11.72 12.53 -5.69
N ASN A 54 -12.31 11.95 -4.65
CA ASN A 54 -13.29 12.65 -3.80
C ASN A 54 -12.65 13.78 -2.99
N ALA A 55 -11.33 13.71 -2.74
CA ALA A 55 -10.57 14.78 -2.13
C ALA A 55 -10.18 15.91 -3.12
N GLY A 56 -10.64 15.84 -4.38
CA GLY A 56 -10.38 16.85 -5.40
C GLY A 56 -9.04 16.69 -6.13
N PHE A 57 -8.38 15.53 -6.01
CA PHE A 57 -7.11 15.24 -6.68
C PHE A 57 -7.29 14.23 -7.81
N ASP A 58 -6.48 14.37 -8.86
CA ASP A 58 -6.41 13.36 -9.91
C ASP A 58 -5.57 12.16 -9.46
N PHE A 59 -6.10 10.96 -9.71
CA PHE A 59 -5.33 9.75 -9.51
C PHE A 59 -4.26 9.63 -10.62
N PRO A 60 -2.98 9.39 -10.30
CA PRO A 60 -1.92 9.43 -11.30
C PRO A 60 -2.11 8.34 -12.38
N ALA A 61 -2.05 8.75 -13.66
CA ALA A 61 -2.02 7.86 -14.81
C ALA A 61 -0.60 7.28 -15.02
N ARG A 62 -0.03 6.70 -13.97
CA ARG A 62 1.34 6.20 -13.87
C ARG A 62 1.35 4.85 -13.16
N ARG A 63 2.51 4.19 -13.10
CA ARG A 63 2.67 3.00 -12.26
C ARG A 63 2.77 3.42 -10.80
N VAL A 64 1.86 2.90 -9.98
CA VAL A 64 1.85 3.08 -8.53
C VAL A 64 2.12 1.72 -7.88
N THR A 65 3.14 1.67 -7.04
CA THR A 65 3.45 0.47 -6.24
C THR A 65 3.32 0.82 -4.76
N VAL A 66 2.55 0.03 -4.03
CA VAL A 66 2.39 0.13 -2.58
C VAL A 66 3.03 -1.10 -1.94
N ASN A 67 4.06 -0.90 -1.13
CA ASN A 67 4.71 -1.96 -0.37
C ASN A 67 4.20 -1.93 1.08
N LEU A 68 3.80 -3.09 1.61
CA LEU A 68 3.40 -3.28 2.99
C LEU A 68 4.43 -4.19 3.67
N ALA A 69 5.33 -3.59 4.46
CA ALA A 69 6.41 -4.31 5.13
C ALA A 69 6.19 -4.31 6.65
N SER A 70 6.18 -5.48 7.30
CA SER A 70 6.27 -5.53 8.77
C SER A 70 7.71 -5.62 9.25
N ALA A 71 7.93 -5.14 10.47
CA ALA A 71 9.22 -5.27 11.15
C ALA A 71 9.63 -6.74 11.39
N GLU A 72 8.66 -7.67 11.48
CA GLU A 72 8.93 -9.10 11.68
C GLU A 72 9.36 -9.80 10.40
N VAL A 73 8.76 -9.50 9.24
CA VAL A 73 9.12 -10.13 7.96
C VAL A 73 10.52 -9.72 7.49
N ALA A 74 11.05 -8.58 7.96
CA ALA A 74 12.43 -8.17 7.69
C ALA A 74 13.50 -9.05 8.36
N LYS A 75 13.14 -9.82 9.40
CA LYS A 75 14.02 -10.83 9.99
C LYS A 75 13.61 -12.18 9.42
N GLY A 76 14.28 -12.61 8.36
CA GLY A 76 14.09 -13.93 7.78
C GLY A 76 14.14 -15.01 8.85
N LEU A 77 13.06 -15.78 8.95
CA LEU A 77 13.06 -17.13 9.50
C LEU A 77 13.69 -18.08 8.48
#